data_AF-A0AAN6R252-F1
#
_entry.id   AF-A0AAN6R252-F1
#
_cell.length_a   1.000
_cell.length_b   1.000
_cell.length_c   1.000
_cell.angle_alpha   90.00
_cell.angle_beta   90.00
_cell.angle_gamma   90.00
#
_symmetry.space_group_name_H-M   'P 1'
#
loop_
_entity.id
_entity.type
_entity.pdbx_description
1 polymer ?
#
loop_
_entity_poly.entity_id
_entity_poly.type
_entity_poly.pdbx_seq_one_letter_code
_entity_poly.pdbx_strand_id
1 'polypeptide(L)'
;MQRVEPYPMASLDCPIPSVGASLNPYIKTRDEVTRIRKDLHSHLQVHDGSELVFLSLANPSGPIKSQTPTTITGVRKAYLDALRAHSASQARYDALKADLASLAESKSSTSAVPVVSQPSVNDCHVPMLRQREKRRQLQLIDRTYVAVTTTGAASIDGHLDDIVRQQAGDLPTLLSKPPANLSEKSNVEAQILKLKKTVLSVRRSVDALAAGNSGDRAISVPPARTGGEALGLQSALNELTGWMEQRLAVIGDADAKSQAIGVTEVSNAHAASGGVSLDDIAASYRDYLVARQRTIYTTSSTPLTFRPASFSVALENGTSTRHQLRSPANTILPYLDGLTSAKHEELCLFQESSFLRRQIAASESETQRLLARLADESHLVHPGISKARSWTTAAAEASNATKEVALQRLQNGESSTGAAAQVLQGVRNVPEYLRQSTTRSM
;
A
#
# COMPACT_ATOMS: atom_id res chain seq x y z
N MET A 1 14.54 -53.79 64.12
CA MET A 1 14.01 -53.48 62.77
C MET A 1 14.04 -51.98 62.59
N GLN A 2 14.93 -51.52 61.71
CA GLN A 2 15.42 -50.15 61.62
C GLN A 2 14.36 -49.17 61.09
N ARG A 3 14.25 -48.03 61.78
CA ARG A 3 13.66 -46.79 61.24
C ARG A 3 14.46 -46.36 60.01
N VAL A 4 13.78 -46.21 58.89
CA VAL A 4 14.32 -45.53 57.71
C VAL A 4 13.83 -44.09 57.79
N GLU A 5 14.76 -43.21 58.16
CA GLU A 5 14.62 -41.75 58.11
C GLU A 5 14.22 -41.30 56.70
N PRO A 6 13.27 -40.36 56.54
CA PRO A 6 12.98 -39.76 55.25
C PRO A 6 14.13 -38.81 54.87
N TYR A 7 14.86 -39.17 53.82
CA TYR A 7 15.85 -38.31 53.17
C TYR A 7 15.22 -36.94 52.85
N PRO A 8 15.83 -35.82 53.25
CA PRO A 8 15.40 -34.51 52.80
C PRO A 8 15.68 -34.43 51.30
N MET A 9 14.62 -34.26 50.51
CA MET A 9 14.71 -33.99 49.09
C MET A 9 15.61 -32.77 48.92
N ALA A 10 16.79 -33.00 48.37
CA ALA A 10 17.71 -31.97 47.97
C ALA A 10 16.93 -30.92 47.18
N SER A 11 16.83 -29.72 47.75
CA SER A 11 16.56 -28.50 47.01
C SER A 11 17.65 -28.38 45.97
N LEU A 12 17.37 -28.89 44.77
CA LEU A 12 18.17 -28.65 43.57
C LEU A 12 17.98 -27.18 43.23
N ASP A 13 18.82 -26.35 43.83
CA ASP A 13 19.01 -24.97 43.40
C ASP A 13 19.39 -25.00 41.92
N CYS A 14 18.44 -24.59 41.08
CA CYS A 14 18.70 -24.40 39.66
C CYS A 14 19.89 -23.43 39.52
N PRO A 15 20.91 -23.75 38.71
CA PRO A 15 22.12 -22.94 38.59
C PRO A 15 21.87 -21.53 38.01
N ILE A 16 20.63 -21.22 37.60
CA ILE A 16 20.18 -19.88 37.20
C ILE A 16 18.78 -19.63 37.81
N PRO A 17 18.66 -18.88 38.92
CA PRO A 17 17.38 -18.65 39.60
C PRO A 17 16.35 -17.91 38.73
N SER A 18 16.82 -17.11 37.76
CA SER A 18 15.94 -16.45 36.77
C SER A 18 15.18 -17.45 35.89
N VAL A 19 15.85 -18.53 35.46
CA VAL A 19 15.22 -19.55 34.60
C VAL A 19 14.28 -20.42 35.43
N GLY A 20 14.64 -20.72 36.69
CA GLY A 20 13.74 -21.40 37.63
C GLY A 20 12.45 -20.62 37.86
N ALA A 21 12.53 -19.30 38.06
CA ALA A 21 11.36 -18.44 38.22
C ALA A 21 10.46 -18.43 36.96
N SER A 22 11.05 -18.42 35.76
CA SER A 22 10.30 -18.46 34.50
C SER A 22 9.69 -19.83 34.19
N LEU A 23 10.31 -20.92 34.64
CA LEU A 23 9.83 -22.29 34.41
C LEU A 23 8.89 -22.79 35.51
N ASN A 24 8.91 -22.21 36.71
CA ASN A 24 7.99 -22.55 37.81
C ASN A 24 6.49 -22.59 37.42
N PRO A 25 5.95 -21.70 36.57
CA PRO A 25 4.55 -21.79 36.13
C PRO A 25 4.26 -23.01 35.23
N TYR A 26 5.30 -23.58 34.62
CA TYR A 26 5.21 -24.67 33.66
C TYR A 26 5.67 -26.03 34.23
N ILE A 27 6.42 -26.01 35.34
CA ILE A 27 6.82 -27.20 36.10
C ILE A 27 5.67 -27.56 37.04
N LYS A 28 4.86 -28.51 36.61
CA LYS A 28 3.77 -29.06 37.44
C LYS A 28 4.26 -30.24 38.27
N THR A 29 3.63 -30.45 39.42
CA THR A 29 3.92 -31.63 40.25
C THR A 29 3.52 -32.92 39.52
N ARG A 30 4.18 -34.04 39.84
CA ARG A 30 3.89 -35.34 39.21
C ARG A 30 2.42 -35.71 39.34
N ASP A 31 1.80 -35.40 40.46
CA ASP A 31 0.40 -35.69 40.74
C ASP A 31 -0.54 -34.85 39.88
N GLU A 32 -0.27 -33.55 39.72
CA GLU A 32 -1.02 -32.68 38.81
C GLU A 32 -0.92 -33.14 37.36
N VAL A 33 0.27 -33.56 36.92
CA VAL A 33 0.47 -34.08 35.56
C VAL A 33 -0.33 -35.37 35.35
N THR A 34 -0.36 -36.29 36.34
CA THR A 34 -1.17 -37.50 36.23
C THR A 34 -2.67 -37.20 36.24
N ARG A 35 -3.11 -36.20 37.02
CA ARG A 35 -4.50 -35.74 37.05
C ARG A 35 -4.92 -35.13 35.71
N ILE A 36 -4.10 -34.24 35.14
CA ILE A 36 -4.31 -33.65 33.81
C ILE A 36 -4.33 -34.74 32.74
N ARG A 37 -3.44 -35.73 32.81
CA ARG A 37 -3.41 -36.84 31.84
C ARG A 37 -4.68 -37.69 31.92
N LYS A 38 -5.19 -37.98 33.12
CA LYS A 38 -6.47 -38.69 33.31
C LYS A 38 -7.65 -37.88 32.79
N ASP A 39 -7.68 -36.57 33.06
CA ASP A 39 -8.73 -35.66 32.60
C ASP A 39 -8.75 -35.56 31.06
N LEU A 40 -7.57 -35.35 30.45
CA LEU A 40 -7.41 -35.38 28.99
C LEU A 40 -7.78 -36.74 28.39
N HIS A 41 -7.37 -37.84 29.03
CA HIS A 41 -7.73 -39.18 28.57
C HIS A 41 -9.25 -39.38 28.62
N SER A 42 -9.92 -38.92 29.68
CA SER A 42 -11.39 -38.98 29.76
C SER A 42 -12.07 -38.10 28.71
N HIS A 43 -11.53 -36.91 28.42
CA HIS A 43 -12.07 -36.00 27.42
C HIS A 43 -11.90 -36.57 26.00
N LEU A 44 -10.73 -37.14 25.71
CA LEU A 44 -10.46 -37.82 24.44
C LEU A 44 -11.34 -39.06 24.31
N GLN A 45 -11.52 -39.85 25.36
CA GLN A 45 -12.36 -41.06 25.35
C GLN A 45 -13.85 -40.75 25.09
N VAL A 46 -14.35 -39.58 25.51
CA VAL A 46 -15.70 -39.11 25.17
C VAL A 46 -15.84 -38.70 23.69
N HIS A 47 -14.73 -38.30 23.05
CA HIS A 47 -14.67 -37.97 21.62
C HIS A 47 -14.25 -39.18 20.74
N ASP A 48 -13.62 -40.21 21.32
CA ASP A 48 -13.06 -41.41 20.68
C ASP A 48 -14.03 -42.62 20.68
N GLY A 49 -15.31 -42.37 20.38
CA GLY A 49 -16.18 -43.44 19.88
C GLY A 49 -15.80 -43.91 18.45
N SER A 50 -14.83 -43.24 17.81
CA SER A 50 -14.38 -43.53 16.46
C SER A 50 -12.90 -43.17 16.37
N GLU A 51 -12.04 -44.20 16.32
CA GLU A 51 -10.59 -44.18 16.10
C GLU A 51 -10.02 -42.82 15.65
N LEU A 52 -9.25 -42.12 16.51
CA LEU A 52 -8.08 -41.26 16.24
C LEU A 52 -7.97 -40.48 14.89
N VAL A 53 -9.07 -40.11 14.24
CA VAL A 53 -9.09 -39.43 12.92
C VAL A 53 -9.17 -37.90 13.06
N PHE A 54 -9.46 -37.37 14.25
CA PHE A 54 -9.77 -35.94 14.44
C PHE A 54 -8.60 -35.03 14.88
N LEU A 55 -7.35 -35.47 14.75
CA LEU A 55 -6.18 -34.55 14.85
C LEU A 55 -5.68 -34.06 13.49
N SER A 56 -6.30 -34.47 12.39
CA SER A 56 -5.99 -33.93 11.08
C SER A 56 -6.63 -32.54 10.94
N LEU A 57 -5.84 -31.48 11.20
CA LEU A 57 -6.18 -30.07 10.93
C LEU A 57 -6.58 -29.80 9.46
N ALA A 58 -6.49 -30.79 8.58
CA ALA A 58 -6.68 -30.66 7.15
C ALA A 58 -8.14 -30.79 6.68
N ASN A 59 -9.11 -31.26 7.50
CA ASN A 59 -10.50 -31.36 6.99
C ASN A 59 -11.60 -31.45 8.09
N PRO A 60 -12.24 -30.34 8.51
CA PRO A 60 -13.46 -30.39 9.31
C PRO A 60 -14.69 -30.57 8.40
N SER A 61 -14.76 -31.66 7.64
CA SER A 61 -15.90 -31.97 6.74
C SER A 61 -16.99 -32.80 7.45
N GLY A 62 -17.24 -32.52 8.72
CA GLY A 62 -18.29 -33.17 9.49
C GLY A 62 -19.16 -32.13 10.17
N PRO A 63 -20.52 -32.21 10.10
CA PRO A 63 -21.38 -31.33 10.86
C PRO A 63 -21.20 -31.68 12.34
N ILE A 64 -20.35 -30.93 13.05
CA ILE A 64 -20.15 -31.05 14.50
C ILE A 64 -21.44 -30.58 15.19
N LYS A 65 -22.42 -31.47 15.28
CA LYS A 65 -23.53 -31.39 16.22
C LYS A 65 -23.06 -32.01 17.53
N SER A 66 -22.27 -31.28 18.30
CA SER A 66 -22.09 -31.60 19.71
C SER A 66 -21.71 -30.35 20.48
N GLN A 67 -22.46 -30.15 21.55
CA GLN A 67 -22.38 -29.06 22.50
C GLN A 67 -20.93 -28.80 22.90
N THR A 68 -20.52 -27.54 22.93
CA THR A 68 -19.31 -27.16 23.65
C THR A 68 -19.48 -27.56 25.11
N PRO A 69 -18.61 -28.41 25.67
CA PRO A 69 -18.66 -28.69 27.08
C PRO A 69 -18.44 -27.38 27.83
N THR A 70 -19.33 -27.09 28.78
CA THR A 70 -19.42 -25.85 29.54
C THR A 70 -18.19 -25.55 30.40
N THR A 71 -17.18 -26.42 30.37
CA THR A 71 -15.90 -26.31 31.09
C THR A 71 -14.83 -25.51 30.34
N ILE A 72 -15.01 -25.23 29.05
CA ILE A 72 -14.05 -24.42 28.28
C ILE A 72 -14.39 -22.94 28.47
N THR A 73 -13.66 -22.25 29.33
CA THR A 73 -13.82 -20.81 29.60
C THR A 73 -12.70 -19.97 28.97
N GLY A 74 -13.00 -18.72 28.62
CA GLY A 74 -12.02 -17.75 28.11
C GLY A 74 -11.79 -17.81 26.60
N VAL A 75 -10.59 -17.46 26.15
CA VAL A 75 -10.21 -17.24 24.74
C VAL A 75 -10.50 -18.46 23.86
N ARG A 76 -10.32 -19.68 24.39
CA ARG A 76 -10.58 -20.92 23.65
C ARG A 76 -12.06 -21.07 23.30
N LYS A 77 -12.98 -20.64 24.16
CA LYS A 77 -14.42 -20.64 23.87
C LYS A 77 -14.76 -19.64 22.77
N ALA A 78 -14.23 -18.42 22.89
CA ALA A 78 -14.42 -17.37 21.89
C ALA A 78 -13.89 -17.81 20.50
N TYR A 79 -12.74 -18.50 20.47
CA TYR A 79 -12.20 -19.05 19.22
C TYR A 79 -13.12 -20.12 18.61
N LEU A 80 -13.64 -21.05 19.42
CA LEU A 80 -14.57 -22.08 18.93
C LEU A 80 -15.91 -21.48 18.46
N ASP A 81 -16.42 -20.46 19.17
CA ASP A 81 -17.63 -19.74 18.79
C ASP A 81 -17.41 -18.93 17.49
N ALA A 82 -16.25 -18.32 17.32
CA ALA A 82 -15.87 -17.63 16.09
C ALA A 82 -15.73 -18.60 14.90
N LEU A 83 -15.15 -19.78 15.11
CA LEU A 83 -14.99 -20.80 14.07
C LEU A 83 -16.36 -21.33 13.62
N ARG A 84 -17.29 -21.52 14.56
CA ARG A 84 -18.68 -21.89 14.26
C ARG A 84 -19.43 -20.78 13.52
N ALA A 85 -19.26 -19.52 13.94
CA ALA A 85 -19.86 -18.39 13.25
C ALA A 85 -19.32 -18.27 11.81
N HIS A 86 -18.02 -18.52 11.62
CA HIS A 86 -17.40 -18.52 10.30
C HIS A 86 -17.96 -19.63 9.41
N SER A 87 -18.02 -20.88 9.88
CA SER A 87 -18.59 -21.99 9.10
C SER A 87 -20.07 -21.76 8.76
N ALA A 88 -20.85 -21.19 9.69
CA ALA A 88 -22.24 -20.82 9.44
C ALA A 88 -22.36 -19.70 8.39
N SER A 89 -21.46 -18.71 8.43
CA SER A 89 -21.43 -17.63 7.45
C SER A 89 -21.03 -18.12 6.06
N GLN A 90 -20.09 -19.06 5.97
CA GLN A 90 -19.65 -19.67 4.72
C GLN A 90 -20.77 -20.50 4.10
N ALA A 91 -21.47 -21.31 4.90
CA ALA A 91 -22.63 -22.06 4.42
C ALA A 91 -23.75 -21.14 3.86
N ARG A 92 -23.98 -19.98 4.51
CA ARG A 92 -24.93 -18.97 3.99
C ARG A 92 -24.46 -18.34 2.69
N TYR A 93 -23.16 -18.04 2.58
CA TYR A 93 -22.58 -17.49 1.35
C TYR A 93 -22.71 -18.48 0.20
N ASP A 94 -22.40 -19.76 0.43
CA ASP A 94 -22.49 -20.80 -0.59
C ASP A 94 -23.94 -21.04 -1.01
N ALA A 95 -24.91 -20.98 -0.08
CA ALA A 95 -26.34 -21.03 -0.40
C ALA A 95 -26.76 -19.83 -1.28
N LEU A 96 -26.39 -18.60 -0.91
CA LEU A 96 -26.69 -17.42 -1.71
C LEU A 96 -26.03 -17.47 -3.10
N LYS A 97 -24.82 -18.03 -3.17
CA LYS A 97 -24.11 -18.22 -4.44
C LYS A 97 -24.84 -19.23 -5.33
N ALA A 98 -25.36 -20.32 -4.75
CA ALA A 98 -26.18 -21.29 -5.47
C ALA A 98 -27.50 -20.67 -5.96
N ASP A 99 -28.16 -19.85 -5.13
CA ASP A 99 -29.37 -19.13 -5.51
C ASP A 99 -29.10 -18.18 -6.68
N LEU A 100 -28.03 -17.39 -6.62
CA LEU A 100 -27.64 -16.49 -7.72
C LEU A 100 -27.33 -17.25 -9.02
N ALA A 101 -26.70 -18.41 -8.93
CA ALA A 101 -26.46 -19.27 -10.10
C ALA A 101 -27.79 -19.74 -10.72
N SER A 102 -28.76 -20.18 -9.90
CA SER A 102 -30.09 -20.60 -10.38
C SER A 102 -30.87 -19.46 -11.05
N LEU A 103 -30.76 -18.22 -10.55
CA LEU A 103 -31.38 -17.04 -11.14
C LEU A 103 -30.73 -16.64 -12.46
N ALA A 104 -29.40 -16.77 -12.58
CA ALA A 104 -28.68 -16.51 -13.82
C ALA A 104 -29.08 -17.52 -14.92
N GLU A 105 -29.20 -18.80 -14.57
CA GLU A 105 -29.66 -19.85 -15.48
C GLU A 105 -31.12 -19.63 -15.91
N SER A 106 -32.02 -19.27 -14.97
CA SER A 106 -33.42 -18.92 -15.29
C SER A 106 -33.56 -17.70 -16.22
N LYS A 107 -32.60 -16.76 -16.20
CA LYS A 107 -32.61 -15.59 -17.10
C LYS A 107 -32.14 -15.94 -18.51
N SER A 108 -31.34 -17.00 -18.67
CA SER A 108 -30.82 -17.45 -19.96
C SER A 108 -31.80 -18.32 -20.77
N SER A 109 -32.83 -18.88 -20.13
CA SER A 109 -33.83 -19.75 -20.77
C SER A 109 -35.11 -19.04 -21.25
N THR A 110 -35.24 -17.73 -21.06
CA THR A 110 -36.41 -16.98 -21.56
C THR A 110 -36.16 -16.47 -22.99
N SER A 111 -36.22 -17.38 -23.96
CA SER A 111 -36.31 -17.05 -25.38
C SER A 111 -37.78 -17.02 -25.82
N ALA A 112 -38.19 -15.86 -26.34
CA ALA A 112 -39.23 -15.64 -27.35
C ALA A 112 -40.62 -16.31 -27.16
N VAL A 113 -41.49 -15.70 -26.34
CA VAL A 113 -42.95 -15.67 -26.60
C VAL A 113 -43.52 -14.33 -26.10
N PRO A 114 -44.30 -13.57 -26.90
CA PRO A 114 -44.96 -12.36 -26.43
C PRO A 114 -46.26 -12.75 -25.71
N VAL A 115 -46.17 -13.04 -24.41
CA VAL A 115 -47.35 -13.13 -23.56
C VAL A 115 -47.54 -11.78 -22.89
N VAL A 116 -48.72 -11.21 -23.08
CA VAL A 116 -49.21 -9.97 -22.45
C VAL A 116 -48.80 -9.97 -20.97
N SER A 117 -47.80 -9.16 -20.65
CA SER A 117 -47.25 -9.06 -19.30
C SER A 117 -48.34 -8.53 -18.38
N GLN A 118 -48.83 -9.38 -17.48
CA GLN A 118 -49.35 -8.86 -16.21
C GLN A 118 -48.24 -8.01 -15.58
N PRO A 119 -48.56 -6.81 -15.04
CA PRO A 119 -47.55 -5.97 -14.43
C PRO A 119 -46.86 -6.79 -13.36
N SER A 120 -45.56 -7.01 -13.52
CA SER A 120 -44.80 -7.82 -12.59
C SER A 120 -44.95 -7.17 -11.22
N VAL A 121 -44.99 -7.96 -10.14
CA VAL A 121 -45.15 -7.44 -8.77
C VAL A 121 -44.15 -6.30 -8.48
N ASN A 122 -42.98 -6.32 -9.13
CA ASN A 122 -41.95 -5.29 -9.07
C ASN A 122 -42.38 -3.96 -9.72
N ASP A 123 -43.10 -3.99 -10.84
CA ASP A 123 -43.60 -2.79 -11.53
C ASP A 123 -44.65 -2.04 -10.69
N CYS A 124 -45.41 -2.76 -9.85
CA CYS A 124 -46.35 -2.17 -8.89
C CYS A 124 -45.71 -1.84 -7.52
N HIS A 125 -44.69 -2.59 -7.10
CA HIS A 125 -44.07 -2.42 -5.77
C HIS A 125 -43.13 -1.22 -5.70
N VAL A 126 -42.34 -0.96 -6.75
CA VAL A 126 -41.43 0.20 -6.81
C VAL A 126 -42.18 1.54 -6.70
N PRO A 127 -43.28 1.80 -7.44
CA PRO A 127 -44.04 3.04 -7.26
C PRO A 127 -44.69 3.11 -5.88
N MET A 128 -45.13 1.99 -5.31
CA MET A 128 -45.67 1.96 -3.95
C MET A 128 -44.61 2.33 -2.89
N LEU A 129 -43.37 1.84 -3.03
CA LEU A 129 -42.26 2.22 -2.14
C LEU A 129 -41.93 3.71 -2.25
N ARG A 130 -41.88 4.25 -3.47
CA ARG A 130 -41.68 5.69 -3.70
C ARG A 130 -42.79 6.53 -3.07
N GLN A 131 -44.04 6.07 -3.14
CA GLN A 131 -45.16 6.73 -2.47
C GLN A 131 -45.05 6.68 -0.94
N ARG A 132 -44.61 5.55 -0.37
CA ARG A 132 -44.36 5.42 1.08
C ARG A 132 -43.25 6.34 1.55
N GLU A 133 -42.18 6.46 0.76
CA GLU A 133 -41.08 7.37 1.07
C GLU A 133 -41.51 8.84 1.01
N LYS A 134 -42.26 9.23 -0.04
CA LYS A 134 -42.86 10.57 -0.12
C LYS A 134 -43.78 10.85 1.06
N ARG A 135 -44.60 9.89 1.48
CA ARG A 135 -45.44 10.03 2.68
C ARG A 135 -44.59 10.21 3.94
N ARG A 136 -43.50 9.45 4.10
CA ARG A 136 -42.58 9.62 5.24
C ARG A 136 -41.93 11.00 5.26
N GLN A 137 -41.51 11.50 4.10
CA GLN A 137 -40.95 12.85 3.96
C GLN A 137 -41.98 13.93 4.31
N LEU A 138 -43.21 13.81 3.81
CA LEU A 138 -44.30 14.73 4.16
C LEU A 138 -44.65 14.68 5.66
N GLN A 139 -44.64 13.50 6.27
CA GLN A 139 -44.84 13.35 7.72
C GLN A 139 -43.70 13.99 8.53
N LEU A 140 -42.47 13.96 8.02
CA LEU A 140 -41.36 14.66 8.64
C LEU A 140 -41.56 16.17 8.55
N ILE A 141 -41.92 16.69 7.37
CA ILE A 141 -42.23 18.11 7.16
C ILE A 141 -43.37 18.55 8.08
N ASP A 142 -44.46 17.78 8.14
CA ASP A 142 -45.61 18.05 9.00
C ASP A 142 -45.21 18.04 10.48
N ARG A 143 -44.43 17.05 10.93
CA ARG A 143 -43.89 17.03 12.30
C ARG A 143 -42.99 18.22 12.60
N THR A 144 -42.13 18.62 11.66
CA THR A 144 -41.27 19.80 11.83
C THR A 144 -42.09 21.08 11.81
N TYR A 145 -43.14 21.15 11.01
CA TYR A 145 -44.05 22.30 10.96
C TYR A 145 -44.85 22.42 12.26
N VAL A 146 -45.38 21.31 12.77
CA VAL A 146 -46.03 21.25 14.09
C VAL A 146 -45.03 21.60 15.19
N ALA A 147 -43.79 21.12 15.13
CA ALA A 147 -42.75 21.49 16.10
C ALA A 147 -42.44 22.99 16.05
N VAL A 148 -42.25 23.57 14.87
CA VAL A 148 -41.98 25.00 14.68
C VAL A 148 -43.19 25.88 15.02
N THR A 149 -44.41 25.42 14.79
CA THR A 149 -45.62 26.19 15.14
C THR A 149 -45.93 26.11 16.64
N THR A 150 -45.69 24.97 17.29
CA THR A 150 -45.82 24.86 18.75
C THR A 150 -44.72 25.61 19.49
N THR A 151 -43.47 25.56 19.02
CA THR A 151 -42.38 26.39 19.58
C THR A 151 -42.57 27.86 19.21
N GLY A 152 -43.00 28.16 18.00
CA GLY A 152 -43.31 29.53 17.54
C GLY A 152 -44.45 30.16 18.31
N ALA A 153 -45.52 29.42 18.63
CA ALA A 153 -46.62 29.87 19.47
C ALA A 153 -46.21 30.03 20.95
N ALA A 154 -45.30 29.19 21.45
CA ALA A 154 -44.68 29.36 22.77
C ALA A 154 -43.62 30.48 22.81
N SER A 155 -43.06 30.87 21.66
CA SER A 155 -42.05 31.92 21.48
C SER A 155 -42.62 33.34 21.41
N ILE A 156 -43.94 33.52 21.40
CA ILE A 156 -44.55 34.87 21.41
C ILE A 156 -44.31 35.57 22.76
N ASP A 157 -43.94 34.82 23.81
CA ASP A 157 -43.78 35.34 25.18
C ASP A 157 -42.33 35.35 25.70
N GLY A 158 -41.32 35.02 24.87
CA GLY A 158 -39.91 34.97 25.29
C GLY A 158 -38.89 35.16 24.16
N HIS A 159 -37.74 35.77 24.49
CA HIS A 159 -36.65 36.06 23.54
C HIS A 159 -36.09 34.75 22.96
N LEU A 160 -36.05 34.66 21.62
CA LEU A 160 -35.68 33.46 20.85
C LEU A 160 -34.38 32.78 21.32
N ASP A 161 -33.39 33.57 21.75
CA ASP A 161 -32.10 33.07 22.25
C ASP A 161 -32.21 32.23 23.53
N ASP A 162 -33.16 32.49 24.41
CA ASP A 162 -33.28 31.76 25.68
C ASP A 162 -33.83 30.34 25.46
N ILE A 163 -34.71 30.19 24.47
CA ILE A 163 -35.28 28.88 24.09
C ILE A 163 -34.24 28.05 23.32
N VAL A 164 -33.44 28.69 22.46
CA VAL A 164 -32.31 28.03 21.77
C VAL A 164 -31.28 27.54 22.79
N ARG A 165 -30.96 28.33 23.81
CA ARG A 165 -30.08 27.92 24.92
C ARG A 165 -30.66 26.78 25.75
N GLN A 166 -31.98 26.76 25.97
CA GLN A 166 -32.64 25.75 26.78
C GLN A 166 -32.80 24.40 26.06
N GLN A 167 -33.00 24.39 24.73
CA GLN A 167 -33.10 23.14 23.94
C GLN A 167 -31.78 22.64 23.35
N ALA A 168 -30.86 23.53 22.96
CA ALA A 168 -29.58 23.14 22.36
C ALA A 168 -28.42 23.05 23.38
N GLY A 169 -28.65 23.48 24.63
CA GLY A 169 -27.59 23.69 25.62
C GLY A 169 -26.75 24.93 25.31
N ASP A 170 -25.95 25.40 26.28
CA ASP A 170 -25.00 26.48 26.03
C ASP A 170 -24.05 26.08 24.90
N LEU A 171 -23.90 27.00 23.94
CA LEU A 171 -23.08 26.82 22.76
C LEU A 171 -21.69 26.34 23.22
N PRO A 172 -21.24 25.14 22.82
CA PRO A 172 -19.98 24.61 23.33
C PRO A 172 -18.89 25.60 22.98
N THR A 173 -18.16 26.07 24.00
CA THR A 173 -16.93 26.85 23.81
C THR A 173 -16.14 26.18 22.71
N LEU A 174 -16.00 26.86 21.58
CA LEU A 174 -15.38 26.31 20.38
C LEU A 174 -14.05 25.69 20.78
N LEU A 175 -13.97 24.38 20.61
CA LEU A 175 -12.79 23.59 20.88
C LEU A 175 -11.64 24.18 20.06
N SER A 176 -10.78 24.99 20.68
CA SER A 176 -9.49 25.45 20.13
C SER A 176 -8.47 24.31 19.93
N LYS A 177 -8.92 23.07 19.79
CA LYS A 177 -8.08 21.93 19.43
C LYS A 177 -8.78 21.14 18.33
N PRO A 178 -8.29 21.20 17.07
CA PRO A 178 -8.77 20.29 16.05
C PRO A 178 -8.44 18.84 16.46
N PRO A 179 -9.31 17.86 16.14
CA PRO A 179 -9.01 16.46 16.38
C PRO A 179 -7.75 16.07 15.59
N ALA A 180 -6.83 15.37 16.26
CA ALA A 180 -5.51 14.96 15.75
C ALA A 180 -5.53 13.94 14.60
N ASN A 181 -6.65 13.81 13.87
CA ASN A 181 -6.85 12.82 12.82
C ASN A 181 -6.95 13.43 11.41
N LEU A 182 -6.27 14.55 11.16
CA LEU A 182 -6.03 15.07 9.81
C LEU A 182 -4.56 14.88 9.42
N SER A 183 -4.09 13.63 9.47
CA SER A 183 -2.89 13.20 8.75
C SER A 183 -3.31 12.56 7.43
N GLU A 184 -4.06 13.30 6.60
CA GLU A 184 -4.55 12.78 5.32
C GLU A 184 -4.23 13.73 4.16
N LYS A 185 -3.00 14.26 4.14
CA LYS A 185 -2.47 14.94 2.96
C LYS A 185 -2.38 14.02 1.72
N SER A 186 -2.43 12.69 1.90
CA SER A 186 -2.37 11.72 0.79
C SER A 186 -3.73 11.45 0.10
N ASN A 187 -4.84 11.94 0.65
CA ASN A 187 -6.16 11.75 0.05
C ASN A 187 -6.70 13.02 -0.63
N VAL A 188 -6.03 14.17 -0.48
CA VAL A 188 -6.43 15.40 -1.16
C VAL A 188 -6.22 15.27 -2.67
N GLU A 189 -5.09 14.71 -3.12
CA GLU A 189 -4.83 14.48 -4.54
C GLU A 189 -5.77 13.44 -5.16
N ALA A 190 -6.07 12.35 -4.43
CA ALA A 190 -7.02 11.34 -4.87
C ALA A 190 -8.45 11.92 -4.97
N GLN A 191 -8.85 12.77 -4.03
CA GLN A 191 -10.12 13.49 -4.07
C GLN A 191 -10.14 14.54 -5.19
N ILE A 192 -9.03 15.23 -5.47
CA ILE A 192 -8.90 16.15 -6.61
C ILE A 192 -9.01 15.39 -7.94
N LEU A 193 -8.37 14.23 -8.07
CA LEU A 193 -8.47 13.40 -9.28
C LEU A 193 -9.88 12.84 -9.46
N LYS A 194 -10.54 12.45 -8.37
CA LYS A 194 -11.95 12.05 -8.37
C LYS A 194 -12.85 13.22 -8.79
N LEU A 195 -12.60 14.41 -8.27
CA LEU A 195 -13.32 15.63 -8.63
C LEU A 195 -13.10 16.00 -10.10
N LYS A 196 -11.86 15.98 -10.59
CA LYS A 196 -11.51 16.22 -12.00
C LYS A 196 -12.19 15.21 -12.92
N LYS A 197 -12.20 13.93 -12.53
CA LYS A 197 -12.90 12.87 -13.27
C LYS A 197 -14.41 13.12 -13.29
N THR A 198 -15.01 13.49 -12.16
CA THR A 198 -16.45 13.77 -12.12
C THR A 198 -16.80 15.02 -12.91
N VAL A 199 -16.01 16.10 -12.83
CA VAL A 199 -16.23 17.32 -13.60
C VAL A 199 -16.12 17.07 -15.10
N LEU A 200 -15.11 16.30 -15.55
CA LEU A 200 -14.98 15.93 -16.97
C LEU A 200 -16.13 15.02 -17.44
N SER A 201 -16.60 14.11 -16.59
CA SER A 201 -17.76 13.26 -16.91
C SER A 201 -19.06 14.05 -17.01
N VAL A 202 -19.26 15.02 -16.12
CA VAL A 202 -20.41 15.92 -16.11
C VAL A 202 -20.35 16.85 -17.33
N ARG A 203 -19.19 17.46 -17.61
CA ARG A 203 -19.00 18.28 -18.81
C ARG A 203 -19.29 17.50 -20.09
N ARG A 204 -18.79 16.27 -20.21
CA ARG A 204 -19.11 15.40 -21.35
C ARG A 204 -20.61 15.09 -21.47
N SER A 205 -21.29 14.87 -20.34
CA SER A 205 -22.74 14.66 -20.32
C SER A 205 -23.53 15.90 -20.72
N VAL A 206 -23.08 17.09 -20.30
CA VAL A 206 -23.68 18.38 -20.65
C VAL A 206 -23.44 18.70 -22.13
N ASP A 207 -22.23 18.47 -22.64
CA ASP A 207 -21.90 18.66 -24.04
C ASP A 207 -22.70 17.70 -24.94
N ALA A 208 -22.93 16.45 -24.49
CA ALA A 208 -23.79 15.49 -25.19
C ALA A 208 -25.27 15.91 -25.22
N LEU A 209 -25.78 16.47 -24.12
CA LEU A 209 -27.14 17.02 -24.05
C LEU A 209 -27.26 18.31 -24.88
N ALA A 210 -26.22 19.15 -24.92
CA ALA A 210 -26.17 20.34 -25.76
C ALA A 210 -26.13 19.99 -27.26
N ALA A 211 -25.35 18.98 -27.64
CA ALA A 211 -25.30 18.48 -29.01
C ALA A 211 -26.60 17.78 -29.45
N GLY A 212 -27.30 17.09 -28.53
CA GLY A 212 -28.62 16.51 -28.78
C GLY A 212 -29.71 17.57 -29.02
N ASN A 213 -29.59 18.76 -28.41
CA ASN A 213 -30.55 19.86 -28.59
C ASN A 213 -30.33 20.67 -29.89
N SER A 214 -29.17 20.54 -30.55
CA SER A 214 -28.90 21.20 -31.84
C SER A 214 -29.41 20.43 -33.06
N GLY A 215 -29.78 19.15 -32.90
CA GLY A 215 -30.10 18.25 -34.00
C GLY A 215 -31.59 18.09 -34.33
N ASP A 216 -32.52 18.55 -33.50
CA ASP A 216 -33.94 18.20 -33.64
C ASP A 216 -34.88 19.40 -33.44
N ARG A 217 -34.76 20.39 -34.34
CA ARG A 217 -35.70 21.52 -34.42
C ARG A 217 -36.36 21.65 -35.79
N ALA A 218 -36.83 20.53 -36.32
CA ALA A 218 -37.82 20.51 -37.39
C ALA A 218 -38.94 19.55 -36.99
N ILE A 219 -39.93 20.08 -36.26
CA ILE A 219 -41.37 19.74 -36.25
C ILE A 219 -41.98 20.04 -34.85
N SER A 220 -42.85 21.06 -34.81
CA SER A 220 -44.06 21.19 -33.96
C SER A 220 -43.99 21.48 -32.44
N VAL A 221 -44.24 22.76 -32.08
CA VAL A 221 -45.08 23.28 -30.94
C VAL A 221 -44.44 23.39 -29.51
N PRO A 222 -44.86 24.35 -28.66
CA PRO A 222 -44.22 25.64 -28.32
C PRO A 222 -43.20 25.61 -27.14
N PRO A 223 -42.42 26.68 -26.89
CA PRO A 223 -41.35 26.70 -25.89
C PRO A 223 -41.76 27.42 -24.59
N ALA A 224 -41.84 26.71 -23.46
CA ALA A 224 -41.75 27.32 -22.13
C ALA A 224 -41.57 26.21 -21.07
N ARG A 225 -40.37 26.12 -20.48
CA ARG A 225 -40.12 25.82 -19.04
C ARG A 225 -38.70 25.32 -18.74
N THR A 226 -38.06 24.58 -19.64
CA THR A 226 -36.77 23.94 -19.31
C THR A 226 -35.57 24.88 -19.37
N GLY A 227 -35.59 25.91 -20.22
CA GLY A 227 -34.48 26.87 -20.33
C GLY A 227 -34.33 27.80 -19.12
N GLY A 228 -35.45 28.25 -18.55
CA GLY A 228 -35.44 29.12 -17.36
C GLY A 228 -35.05 28.38 -16.08
N GLU A 229 -35.44 27.10 -15.96
CA GLU A 229 -35.03 26.24 -14.85
C GLU A 229 -33.53 25.92 -14.91
N ALA A 230 -32.98 25.66 -16.11
CA ALA A 230 -31.55 25.46 -16.28
C ALA A 230 -30.73 26.72 -15.94
N LEU A 231 -31.21 27.90 -16.35
CA LEU A 231 -30.57 29.19 -16.01
C LEU A 231 -30.70 29.52 -14.51
N GLY A 232 -31.84 29.22 -13.89
CA GLY A 232 -32.04 29.39 -12.45
C GLY A 232 -31.18 28.44 -11.60
N LEU A 233 -30.99 27.20 -12.06
CA LEU A 233 -30.06 26.25 -11.44
C LEU A 233 -28.60 26.69 -11.62
N GLN A 234 -28.27 27.28 -12.76
CA GLN A 234 -26.93 27.81 -13.00
C GLN A 234 -26.66 29.06 -12.15
N SER A 235 -27.63 29.95 -11.95
CA SER A 235 -27.49 31.08 -11.03
C SER A 235 -27.38 30.64 -9.57
N ALA A 236 -28.18 29.67 -9.14
CA ALA A 236 -28.11 29.10 -7.80
C ALA A 236 -26.75 28.42 -7.54
N LEU A 237 -26.20 27.72 -8.55
CA LEU A 237 -24.87 27.11 -8.44
C LEU A 237 -23.77 28.17 -8.33
N ASN A 238 -23.85 29.24 -9.11
CA ASN A 238 -22.89 30.35 -9.03
C ASN A 238 -22.97 31.07 -7.68
N GLU A 239 -24.17 31.26 -7.13
CA GLU A 239 -24.38 31.86 -5.80
C GLU A 239 -23.83 30.97 -4.68
N LEU A 240 -24.06 29.66 -4.75
CA LEU A 240 -23.52 28.69 -3.78
C LEU A 240 -21.99 28.61 -3.86
N THR A 241 -21.43 28.71 -5.07
CA THR A 241 -19.99 28.77 -5.29
C THR A 241 -19.39 30.03 -4.68
N GLY A 242 -19.99 31.20 -4.91
CA GLY A 242 -19.56 32.45 -4.27
C GLY A 242 -19.68 32.41 -2.75
N TRP A 243 -20.73 31.79 -2.21
CA TRP A 243 -20.88 31.60 -0.76
C TRP A 243 -19.80 30.68 -0.18
N MET A 244 -19.47 29.59 -0.86
CA MET A 244 -18.38 28.70 -0.45
C MET A 244 -17.02 29.40 -0.51
N GLU A 245 -16.74 30.15 -1.56
CA GLU A 245 -15.50 30.93 -1.70
C GLU A 245 -15.38 31.98 -0.58
N GLN A 246 -16.47 32.68 -0.25
CA GLN A 246 -16.48 33.65 0.85
C GLN A 246 -16.28 32.97 2.21
N ARG A 247 -16.86 31.78 2.42
CA ARG A 247 -16.63 31.00 3.64
C ARG A 247 -15.19 30.47 3.72
N LEU A 248 -14.60 30.06 2.60
CA LEU A 248 -13.21 29.61 2.54
C LEU A 248 -12.22 30.77 2.76
N ALA A 249 -12.52 31.98 2.28
CA ALA A 249 -11.72 33.17 2.54
C ALA A 249 -11.67 33.51 4.05
N VAL A 250 -12.82 33.44 4.73
CA VAL A 250 -12.90 33.67 6.18
C VAL A 250 -12.12 32.63 7.00
N ILE A 251 -12.02 31.39 6.52
CA ILE A 251 -11.23 30.33 7.16
C ILE A 251 -9.72 30.54 6.91
N GLY A 252 -9.33 30.97 5.72
CA GLY A 252 -7.94 31.30 5.39
C GLY A 252 -7.37 32.45 6.24
N ASP A 253 -8.18 33.48 6.51
CA ASP A 253 -7.77 34.61 7.35
C ASP A 253 -7.65 34.24 8.84
N ALA A 254 -8.35 33.20 9.30
CA ALA A 254 -8.25 32.71 10.68
C ALA A 254 -6.99 31.85 10.94
N ASP A 255 -6.48 31.17 9.91
CA ASP A 255 -5.26 30.35 10.00
C ASP A 255 -3.99 31.23 10.03
N ALA A 256 -3.98 32.35 9.30
CA ALA A 256 -2.88 33.32 9.31
C ALA A 256 -2.67 34.01 10.68
N LYS A 257 -3.72 34.17 11.49
CA LYS A 257 -3.62 34.73 12.85
C LYS A 257 -3.18 33.73 13.91
N SER A 258 -3.25 32.42 13.62
CA SER A 258 -2.95 31.37 14.60
C SER A 258 -1.47 30.95 14.61
N GLN A 259 -0.67 31.40 13.62
CA GLN A 259 0.73 30.98 13.46
C GLN A 259 1.78 31.87 14.18
N ALA A 260 1.34 32.92 14.89
CA ALA A 260 2.24 33.88 15.54
C ALA A 260 2.58 33.59 17.02
N ILE A 261 2.06 32.52 17.63
CA ILE A 261 2.28 32.24 19.06
C ILE A 261 2.58 30.76 19.28
N GLY A 262 3.83 30.44 19.64
CA GLY A 262 4.17 29.15 20.26
C GLY A 262 5.50 28.51 19.88
N VAL A 263 6.62 29.22 20.07
CA VAL A 263 7.94 28.57 20.27
C VAL A 263 8.14 28.47 21.78
N THR A 264 8.11 27.24 22.32
CA THR A 264 8.65 26.94 23.65
C THR A 264 9.12 25.49 23.70
N GLU A 265 10.41 25.33 23.99
CA GLU A 265 11.11 24.09 24.32
C GLU A 265 10.52 23.40 25.54
N VAL A 266 10.47 22.06 25.57
CA VAL A 266 10.66 21.26 26.80
C VAL A 266 11.24 19.86 26.47
N SER A 267 12.49 19.69 26.89
CA SER A 267 13.09 18.57 27.65
C SER A 267 13.15 17.13 27.10
N ASN A 268 14.40 16.68 27.00
CA ASN A 268 14.88 15.31 27.14
C ASN A 268 14.32 14.61 28.39
N ALA A 269 13.83 13.37 28.24
CA ALA A 269 14.06 12.24 29.15
C ALA A 269 13.24 11.00 28.73
N HIS A 270 13.89 10.02 28.07
CA HIS A 270 13.85 8.61 28.49
C HIS A 270 14.73 7.75 27.58
N ALA A 271 15.92 7.45 28.09
CA ALA A 271 16.74 6.34 27.64
C ALA A 271 16.21 5.03 28.24
N ALA A 272 16.51 3.94 27.52
CA ALA A 272 16.43 2.53 27.88
C ALA A 272 15.07 1.82 27.80
N SER A 273 14.90 0.96 26.78
CA SER A 273 15.05 -0.49 27.00
C SER A 273 14.68 -1.27 25.73
N GLY A 274 15.71 -1.76 25.05
CA GLY A 274 15.65 -2.59 23.87
C GLY A 274 17.05 -3.13 23.62
N GLY A 275 17.59 -3.82 24.63
CA GLY A 275 18.92 -4.38 24.58
C GLY A 275 18.97 -5.47 23.50
N VAL A 276 19.44 -5.10 22.32
CA VAL A 276 20.01 -6.07 21.39
C VAL A 276 21.17 -6.71 22.13
N SER A 277 21.11 -8.03 22.34
CA SER A 277 22.17 -8.75 23.03
C SER A 277 23.49 -8.52 22.28
N LEU A 278 24.59 -8.29 22.99
CA LEU A 278 25.91 -8.18 22.38
C LEU A 278 26.25 -9.41 21.51
N ASP A 279 25.69 -10.56 21.85
CA ASP A 279 25.81 -11.79 21.08
C ASP A 279 25.10 -11.73 19.72
N ASP A 280 23.96 -11.02 19.62
CA ASP A 280 23.22 -10.81 18.36
C ASP A 280 23.97 -9.82 17.45
N ILE A 281 24.62 -8.81 18.04
CA ILE A 281 25.51 -7.89 17.31
C ILE A 281 26.72 -8.66 16.79
N ALA A 282 27.32 -9.54 17.61
CA ALA A 282 28.42 -10.37 17.19
C ALA A 282 28.01 -11.38 16.10
N ALA A 283 26.81 -11.95 16.17
CA ALA A 283 26.26 -12.85 15.16
C ALA A 283 26.04 -12.13 13.83
N SER A 284 25.34 -10.99 13.84
CA SER A 284 25.11 -10.18 12.64
C SER A 284 26.41 -9.66 12.03
N TYR A 285 27.42 -9.36 12.84
CA TYR A 285 28.74 -8.97 12.33
C TYR A 285 29.49 -10.14 11.67
N ARG A 286 29.40 -11.36 12.21
CA ARG A 286 29.95 -12.56 11.55
C ARG A 286 29.27 -12.82 10.21
N ASP A 287 27.94 -12.72 10.17
CA ASP A 287 27.17 -12.91 8.94
C ASP A 287 27.54 -11.86 7.88
N TYR A 288 27.73 -10.61 8.30
CA TYR A 288 28.24 -9.55 7.45
C TYR A 288 29.64 -9.85 6.89
N LEU A 289 30.57 -10.35 7.72
CA LEU A 289 31.91 -10.71 7.27
C LEU A 289 31.88 -11.87 6.26
N VAL A 290 31.03 -12.87 6.47
CA VAL A 290 30.85 -13.99 5.53
C VAL A 290 30.26 -13.51 4.20
N ALA A 291 29.23 -12.65 4.25
CA ALA A 291 28.66 -12.06 3.05
C ALA A 291 29.70 -11.22 2.29
N ARG A 292 30.47 -10.39 3.00
CA ARG A 292 31.54 -9.59 2.42
C ARG A 292 32.63 -10.45 1.79
N GLN A 293 33.06 -11.52 2.46
CA GLN A 293 34.06 -12.44 1.94
C GLN A 293 33.55 -13.18 0.69
N ARG A 294 32.27 -13.56 0.65
CA ARG A 294 31.63 -14.13 -0.55
C ARG A 294 31.62 -13.13 -1.70
N THR A 295 31.23 -11.88 -1.45
CA THR A 295 31.22 -10.85 -2.50
C THR A 295 32.62 -10.55 -3.05
N ILE A 296 33.63 -10.51 -2.17
CA ILE A 296 35.03 -10.34 -2.57
C ILE A 296 35.48 -11.55 -3.38
N TYR A 297 35.20 -12.77 -2.93
CA TYR A 297 35.53 -13.98 -3.67
C TYR A 297 34.88 -14.01 -5.06
N THR A 298 33.61 -13.59 -5.18
CA THR A 298 32.91 -13.53 -6.47
C THR A 298 33.42 -12.41 -7.38
N THR A 299 33.87 -11.28 -6.82
CA THR A 299 34.44 -10.17 -7.61
C THR A 299 35.91 -10.37 -7.94
N SER A 300 36.67 -11.06 -7.08
CA SER A 300 38.06 -11.46 -7.33
C SER A 300 38.15 -12.68 -8.24
N SER A 301 37.09 -13.48 -8.31
CA SER A 301 36.92 -14.50 -9.35
C SER A 301 36.45 -13.83 -10.63
N THR A 302 37.29 -12.96 -11.20
CA THR A 302 37.17 -12.56 -12.59
C THR A 302 37.22 -13.84 -13.43
N PRO A 303 36.19 -14.19 -14.21
CA PRO A 303 36.38 -15.19 -15.25
C PRO A 303 37.51 -14.68 -16.14
N LEU A 304 38.46 -15.56 -16.46
CA LEU A 304 39.49 -15.28 -17.47
C LEU A 304 38.78 -14.91 -18.77
N THR A 305 38.55 -13.62 -18.98
CA THR A 305 38.20 -13.09 -20.29
C THR A 305 39.42 -13.29 -21.15
N PHE A 306 39.26 -14.21 -22.09
CA PHE A 306 40.13 -14.51 -23.21
C PHE A 306 40.93 -13.27 -23.63
N ARG A 307 42.25 -13.33 -23.40
CA ARG A 307 43.21 -12.49 -24.09
C ARG A 307 43.01 -12.77 -25.59
N PRO A 308 42.55 -11.81 -26.42
CA PRO A 308 42.58 -12.03 -27.84
C PRO A 308 44.04 -12.19 -28.22
N ALA A 309 44.33 -13.27 -28.93
CA ALA A 309 45.66 -13.56 -29.43
C ALA A 309 46.22 -12.30 -30.10
N SER A 310 47.40 -11.89 -29.67
CA SER A 310 48.22 -10.96 -30.42
C SER A 310 48.38 -11.55 -31.81
N PHE A 311 47.72 -10.97 -32.80
CA PHE A 311 48.06 -11.21 -34.19
C PHE A 311 49.49 -10.71 -34.39
N SER A 312 50.43 -11.66 -34.36
CA SER A 312 51.77 -11.46 -34.88
C SER A 312 51.64 -11.15 -36.38
N VAL A 313 51.58 -9.88 -36.73
CA VAL A 313 51.83 -9.47 -38.11
C VAL A 313 53.31 -9.68 -38.33
N ALA A 314 53.63 -10.75 -39.05
CA ALA A 314 54.95 -10.95 -39.63
C ALA A 314 55.30 -9.68 -40.42
N LEU A 315 56.37 -9.02 -39.96
CA LEU A 315 57.01 -7.91 -40.63
C LEU A 315 57.62 -8.43 -41.94
N GLU A 316 56.85 -8.40 -43.03
CA GLU A 316 57.46 -8.43 -44.36
C GLU A 316 57.97 -7.02 -44.67
N ASN A 317 59.29 -6.87 -44.51
CA ASN A 317 60.06 -5.78 -45.06
C ASN A 317 59.92 -5.80 -46.59
N GLY A 318 59.17 -4.85 -47.14
CA GLY A 318 59.07 -4.60 -48.56
C GLY A 318 59.07 -3.11 -48.83
N THR A 319 60.25 -2.54 -48.95
CA THR A 319 60.49 -1.18 -49.46
C THR A 319 59.80 -1.02 -50.82
N SER A 320 58.76 -0.19 -50.91
CA SER A 320 58.44 0.48 -52.17
C SER A 320 57.59 1.73 -51.92
N THR A 321 58.26 2.87 -52.10
CA THR A 321 57.66 4.19 -52.32
C THR A 321 56.54 4.13 -53.35
N ARG A 322 55.30 4.41 -52.93
CA ARG A 322 54.24 5.04 -53.74
C ARG A 322 53.14 5.53 -52.82
N HIS A 323 53.08 6.85 -52.62
CA HIS A 323 51.89 7.53 -52.11
C HIS A 323 50.76 7.38 -53.13
N GLN A 324 50.03 6.26 -53.07
CA GLN A 324 48.68 6.21 -53.62
C GLN A 324 47.73 6.61 -52.49
N LEU A 325 46.80 7.52 -52.80
CA LEU A 325 45.69 7.89 -51.93
C LEU A 325 44.93 6.61 -51.57
N ARG A 326 45.30 6.00 -50.44
CA ARG A 326 44.65 4.81 -49.91
C ARG A 326 43.25 5.26 -49.53
N SER A 327 42.26 4.88 -50.33
CA SER A 327 40.85 5.15 -50.06
C SER A 327 40.55 4.78 -48.60
N PRO A 328 39.88 5.65 -47.81
CA PRO A 328 39.63 5.41 -46.39
C PRO A 328 38.90 4.08 -46.15
N ALA A 329 38.17 3.57 -47.15
CA ALA A 329 37.56 2.25 -47.11
C ALA A 329 38.58 1.12 -46.85
N ASN A 330 39.75 1.15 -47.49
CA ASN A 330 40.78 0.11 -47.34
C ASN A 330 41.52 0.17 -45.99
N THR A 331 41.39 1.27 -45.25
CA THR A 331 41.95 1.41 -43.90
C THR A 331 40.97 1.02 -42.81
N ILE A 332 39.65 1.09 -43.06
CA ILE A 332 38.60 0.82 -42.06
C ILE A 332 38.09 -0.63 -42.15
N LEU A 333 38.14 -1.25 -43.34
CA LEU A 333 37.72 -2.63 -43.58
C LEU A 333 38.24 -3.66 -42.56
N PRO A 334 39.53 -3.71 -42.18
CA PRO A 334 40.00 -4.69 -41.20
C PRO A 334 39.53 -4.42 -39.77
N TYR A 335 39.03 -3.22 -39.47
CA TYR A 335 38.50 -2.86 -38.15
C TYR A 335 36.97 -2.99 -38.06
N LEU A 336 36.27 -3.26 -39.17
CA LEU A 336 34.82 -3.37 -39.17
C LEU A 336 34.32 -4.53 -38.31
N ASP A 337 35.00 -5.67 -38.32
CA ASP A 337 34.62 -6.81 -37.48
C ASP A 337 34.79 -6.48 -35.99
N GLY A 338 35.86 -5.75 -35.63
CA GLY A 338 36.06 -5.24 -34.28
C GLY A 338 35.00 -4.21 -33.88
N LEU A 339 34.67 -3.27 -34.77
CA LEU A 339 33.66 -2.23 -34.52
C LEU A 339 32.25 -2.82 -34.39
N THR A 340 31.92 -3.82 -35.20
CA THR A 340 30.62 -4.49 -35.17
C THR A 340 30.49 -5.40 -33.96
N SER A 341 31.57 -6.10 -33.56
CA SER A 341 31.62 -6.84 -32.29
C SER A 341 31.44 -5.91 -31.09
N ALA A 342 32.19 -4.80 -31.04
CA ALA A 342 32.08 -3.82 -29.96
C ALA A 342 30.66 -3.22 -29.88
N LYS A 343 30.05 -2.90 -31.02
CA LYS A 343 28.66 -2.43 -31.07
C LYS A 343 27.66 -3.50 -30.62
N HIS A 344 27.92 -4.78 -30.92
CA HIS A 344 27.07 -5.88 -30.46
C HIS A 344 27.16 -6.05 -28.94
N GLU A 345 28.38 -6.02 -28.39
CA GLU A 345 28.61 -6.04 -26.94
C GLU A 345 27.93 -4.86 -26.23
N GLU A 346 28.03 -3.64 -26.79
CA GLU A 346 27.34 -2.47 -26.25
C GLU A 346 25.82 -2.68 -26.17
N LEU A 347 25.22 -3.23 -27.23
CA LEU A 347 23.79 -3.54 -27.24
C LEU A 347 23.41 -4.63 -26.22
N CYS A 348 24.22 -5.68 -26.09
CA CYS A 348 24.02 -6.73 -25.10
C CYS A 348 24.09 -6.17 -23.67
N LEU A 349 25.08 -5.32 -23.36
CA LEU A 349 25.21 -4.66 -22.06
C LEU A 349 24.07 -3.68 -21.80
N PHE A 350 23.61 -2.95 -22.81
CA PHE A 350 22.45 -2.07 -22.68
C PHE A 350 21.19 -2.90 -22.36
N GLN A 351 20.98 -4.02 -23.05
CA GLN A 351 19.86 -4.91 -22.79
C GLN A 351 19.93 -5.49 -21.37
N GLU A 352 21.08 -6.01 -20.95
CA GLU A 352 21.30 -6.56 -19.62
C GLU A 352 21.08 -5.50 -18.53
N SER A 353 21.65 -4.31 -18.69
CA SER A 353 21.46 -3.21 -17.74
C SER A 353 19.99 -2.78 -17.63
N SER A 354 19.26 -2.75 -18.75
CA SER A 354 17.82 -2.46 -18.75
C SER A 354 16.99 -3.56 -18.09
N PHE A 355 17.42 -4.81 -18.20
CA PHE A 355 16.79 -5.96 -17.57
C PHE A 355 17.01 -5.92 -16.06
N LEU A 356 18.25 -5.72 -15.61
CA LEU A 356 18.60 -5.61 -14.19
C LEU A 356 17.89 -4.44 -13.52
N ARG A 357 17.80 -3.27 -14.18
CA ARG A 357 17.03 -2.13 -13.65
C ARG A 357 15.55 -2.48 -13.43
N ARG A 358 14.92 -3.19 -14.38
CA ARG A 358 13.54 -3.65 -14.25
C ARG A 358 13.39 -4.68 -13.14
N GLN A 359 14.33 -5.62 -13.03
CA GLN A 359 14.30 -6.65 -11.99
C GLN A 359 14.48 -6.04 -10.58
N ILE A 360 15.38 -5.07 -10.43
CA ILE A 360 15.57 -4.34 -9.18
C ILE A 360 14.29 -3.59 -8.83
N ALA A 361 13.72 -2.81 -9.74
CA ALA A 361 12.48 -2.07 -9.49
C ALA A 361 11.30 -3.00 -9.14
N ALA A 362 11.21 -4.17 -9.79
CA ALA A 362 10.20 -5.18 -9.45
C ALA A 362 10.41 -5.73 -8.03
N SER A 363 11.62 -6.14 -7.67
CA SER A 363 11.95 -6.62 -6.32
C SER A 363 11.77 -5.55 -5.25
N GLU A 364 12.06 -4.29 -5.57
CA GLU A 364 11.85 -3.15 -4.67
C GLU A 364 10.35 -2.93 -4.45
N SER A 365 9.54 -2.96 -5.50
CA SER A 365 8.08 -2.85 -5.36
C SER A 365 7.47 -4.01 -4.57
N GLU A 366 8.00 -5.23 -4.74
CA GLU A 366 7.57 -6.41 -4.00
C GLU A 366 7.95 -6.32 -2.52
N THR A 367 9.19 -5.91 -2.22
CA THR A 367 9.63 -5.69 -0.83
C THR A 367 8.88 -4.56 -0.15
N GLN A 368 8.62 -3.43 -0.83
CA GLN A 368 7.77 -2.36 -0.31
C GLN A 368 6.36 -2.84 0.00
N ARG A 369 5.76 -3.64 -0.89
CA ARG A 369 4.43 -4.25 -0.67
C ARG A 369 4.43 -5.22 0.51
N LEU A 370 5.45 -6.07 0.64
CA LEU A 370 5.58 -6.99 1.76
C LEU A 370 5.79 -6.25 3.09
N LEU A 371 6.60 -5.18 3.10
CA LEU A 371 6.79 -4.34 4.28
C LEU A 371 5.51 -3.62 4.69
N ALA A 372 4.75 -3.08 3.72
CA ALA A 372 3.44 -2.48 3.98
C ALA A 372 2.46 -3.52 4.55
N ARG A 373 2.42 -4.71 3.96
CA ARG A 373 1.58 -5.82 4.46
C ARG A 373 1.98 -6.28 5.86
N LEU A 374 3.28 -6.42 6.14
CA LEU A 374 3.78 -6.76 7.47
C LEU A 374 3.47 -5.65 8.48
N ALA A 375 3.55 -4.39 8.07
CA ALA A 375 3.14 -3.26 8.92
C ALA A 375 1.65 -3.34 9.26
N ASP A 376 0.80 -3.60 8.27
CA ASP A 376 -0.65 -3.75 8.42
C ASP A 376 -1.04 -4.99 9.25
N GLU A 377 -0.33 -6.11 9.08
CA GLU A 377 -0.56 -7.37 9.82
C GLU A 377 0.06 -7.33 11.23
N SER A 378 1.05 -6.46 11.46
CA SER A 378 1.61 -6.25 12.79
C SER A 378 0.67 -5.38 13.63
N HIS A 379 -0.26 -6.01 14.33
CA HIS A 379 -1.02 -5.36 15.41
C HIS A 379 -0.15 -4.84 16.58
N LEU A 380 1.18 -5.03 16.53
CA LEU A 380 2.17 -4.46 17.45
C LEU A 380 2.59 -3.02 17.11
N VAL A 381 2.21 -2.49 15.94
CA VAL A 381 2.41 -1.08 15.59
C VAL A 381 1.06 -0.44 15.32
N HIS A 382 0.46 0.16 16.35
CA HIS A 382 -0.71 1.01 16.14
C HIS A 382 -0.37 2.17 15.19
N PRO A 383 -1.26 2.50 14.23
CA PRO A 383 -1.11 3.68 13.38
C PRO A 383 -1.25 4.90 14.28
N GLY A 384 -0.12 5.40 14.81
CA GLY A 384 -0.12 6.60 15.66
C GLY A 384 1.02 6.74 16.66
N ILE A 385 1.82 5.72 16.97
CA ILE A 385 2.73 5.83 18.13
C ILE A 385 4.21 5.78 17.71
N SER A 386 4.81 6.97 17.65
CA SER A 386 6.25 7.34 17.70
C SER A 386 7.23 6.76 16.68
N LYS A 387 7.07 5.52 16.20
CA LYS A 387 8.03 4.88 15.29
C LYS A 387 7.77 5.20 13.82
N ALA A 388 6.54 5.49 13.41
CA ALA A 388 6.26 5.85 12.01
C ALA A 388 7.10 7.05 11.54
N ARG A 389 7.29 8.06 12.40
CA ARG A 389 8.18 9.19 12.09
C ARG A 389 9.64 8.77 11.97
N SER A 390 10.15 7.93 12.87
CA SER A 390 11.53 7.45 12.78
C SER A 390 11.77 6.58 11.54
N TRP A 391 10.78 5.78 11.12
CA TRP A 391 10.83 5.03 9.87
C TRP A 391 10.77 5.94 8.64
N THR A 392 9.94 7.00 8.66
CA THR A 392 9.89 7.97 7.56
C THR A 392 11.18 8.79 7.45
N THR A 393 11.82 9.15 8.57
CA THR A 393 13.10 9.84 8.57
C THR A 393 14.22 8.91 8.12
N ALA A 394 14.25 7.66 8.60
CA ALA A 394 15.23 6.67 8.16
C ALA A 394 15.08 6.32 6.67
N ALA A 395 13.85 6.23 6.17
CA ALA A 395 13.57 6.03 4.74
C ALA A 395 14.01 7.24 3.90
N ALA A 396 13.74 8.46 4.37
CA ALA A 396 14.20 9.68 3.70
C ALA A 396 15.73 9.79 3.70
N GLU A 397 16.38 9.43 4.81
CA GLU A 397 17.83 9.40 4.94
C GLU A 397 18.46 8.35 4.02
N ALA A 398 17.88 7.15 3.94
CA ALA A 398 18.33 6.11 3.01
C ALA A 398 18.12 6.52 1.53
N SER A 399 17.02 7.20 1.21
CA SER A 399 16.76 7.73 -0.13
C SER A 399 17.77 8.83 -0.51
N ASN A 400 18.11 9.70 0.43
CA ASN A 400 19.13 10.72 0.22
C ASN A 400 20.53 10.10 0.07
N ALA A 401 20.89 9.14 0.90
CA ALA A 401 22.19 8.43 0.81
C ALA A 401 22.33 7.68 -0.53
N THR A 402 21.28 7.00 -1.00
CA THR A 402 21.30 6.33 -2.30
C THR A 402 21.39 7.33 -3.47
N LYS A 403 20.71 8.47 -3.37
CA LYS A 403 20.83 9.55 -4.35
C LYS A 403 22.25 10.13 -4.40
N GLU A 404 22.88 10.34 -3.25
CA GLU A 404 24.27 10.83 -3.17
C GLU A 404 25.25 9.84 -3.80
N VAL A 405 25.13 8.54 -3.49
CA VAL A 405 25.95 7.50 -4.10
C VAL A 405 25.74 7.42 -5.62
N ALA A 406 24.50 7.57 -6.08
CA ALA A 406 24.19 7.59 -7.50
C ALA A 406 24.80 8.82 -8.21
N LEU A 407 24.74 10.00 -7.59
CA LEU A 407 25.35 11.23 -8.10
C LEU A 407 26.88 11.13 -8.14
N GLN A 408 27.51 10.58 -7.10
CA GLN A 408 28.96 10.34 -7.10
C GLN A 408 29.37 9.39 -8.22
N ARG A 409 28.61 8.31 -8.44
CA ARG A 409 28.89 7.39 -9.55
C ARG A 409 28.70 8.05 -10.91
N LEU A 410 27.70 8.91 -11.06
CA LEU A 410 27.48 9.68 -12.29
C LEU A 410 28.64 10.64 -12.55
N GLN A 411 29.07 11.40 -11.55
CA GLN A 411 30.21 12.31 -11.65
C GLN A 411 31.51 11.57 -11.97
N ASN A 412 31.76 10.42 -11.35
CA ASN A 412 32.90 9.57 -11.67
C ASN A 412 32.81 9.06 -13.12
N GLY A 413 31.62 8.67 -13.56
CA GLY A 413 31.35 8.29 -14.95
C GLY A 413 31.67 9.43 -15.92
N GLU A 414 31.18 10.64 -15.66
CA GLU A 414 31.45 11.84 -16.48
C GLU A 414 32.93 12.19 -16.53
N SER A 415 33.66 12.08 -15.41
CA SER A 415 35.10 12.30 -15.38
C SER A 415 35.86 11.25 -16.22
N SER A 416 35.42 9.99 -16.17
CA SER A 416 36.02 8.91 -16.95
C SER A 416 35.72 9.05 -18.43
N THR A 417 34.51 9.46 -18.82
CA THR A 417 34.17 9.72 -20.23
C THR A 417 34.88 10.96 -20.75
N GLY A 418 35.03 12.01 -19.93
CA GLY A 418 35.84 13.18 -20.24
C GLY A 418 37.31 12.85 -20.47
N ALA A 419 37.91 12.01 -19.60
CA ALA A 419 39.28 11.54 -19.77
C ALA A 419 39.44 10.69 -21.04
N ALA A 420 38.50 9.79 -21.32
CA ALA A 420 38.50 9.01 -22.56
C ALA A 420 38.37 9.91 -23.80
N ALA A 421 37.53 10.94 -23.75
CA ALA A 421 37.39 11.92 -24.83
C ALA A 421 38.68 12.72 -25.07
N GLN A 422 39.40 13.11 -24.02
CA GLN A 422 40.71 13.77 -24.13
C GLN A 422 41.76 12.83 -24.74
N VAL A 423 41.80 11.56 -24.34
CA VAL A 423 42.69 10.55 -24.93
C VAL A 423 42.39 10.39 -26.43
N LEU A 424 41.11 10.32 -26.81
CA LEU A 424 40.70 10.26 -28.22
C LEU A 424 41.07 11.52 -29.00
N GLN A 425 40.97 12.72 -28.41
CA GLN A 425 41.48 13.95 -29.03
C GLN A 425 43.00 13.93 -29.20
N GLY A 426 43.73 13.39 -28.22
CA GLY A 426 45.17 13.17 -28.31
C GLY A 426 45.53 12.30 -29.51
N VAL A 427 44.84 11.15 -29.67
CA VAL A 427 45.00 10.26 -30.83
C VAL A 427 44.63 10.95 -32.15
N ARG A 428 43.57 11.77 -32.16
CA ARG A 428 43.16 12.54 -33.35
C ARG A 428 44.21 13.58 -33.77
N ASN A 429 44.98 14.12 -32.84
CA ASN A 429 46.02 15.12 -33.12
C ASN A 429 47.38 14.50 -33.49
N VAL A 430 47.62 13.21 -33.22
CA VAL A 430 48.82 12.45 -33.66
C VAL A 430 49.20 12.67 -35.14
N PRO A 431 48.27 12.64 -36.12
CA PRO A 431 48.62 12.90 -37.52
C PRO A 431 49.11 14.32 -37.82
N GLU A 432 48.77 15.33 -37.01
CA GLU A 432 49.22 16.72 -37.20
C GLU A 432 50.66 16.93 -36.70
N TYR A 433 51.04 16.30 -35.58
CA TYR A 433 52.42 16.38 -35.08
C TYR A 433 53.41 15.68 -36.01
N LEU A 434 53.00 14.55 -36.62
CA LEU A 434 53.81 13.86 -37.63
C LEU A 434 53.96 14.68 -38.92
N ARG A 435 52.95 15.48 -39.31
CA ARG A 435 53.07 16.41 -40.45
C ARG A 435 54.05 17.55 -40.17
N GLN A 436 54.05 18.10 -38.96
CA GLN A 436 54.93 19.22 -38.58
C GLN A 436 56.39 18.81 -38.35
N SER A 437 56.65 17.57 -37.91
CA SER A 437 58.03 17.06 -37.80
C SER A 437 58.65 16.76 -39.17
N THR A 438 57.84 16.49 -40.19
CA THR A 438 58.33 16.17 -41.54
C THR A 438 58.70 17.45 -42.32
N THR A 439 58.07 18.59 -42.02
CA THR A 439 58.38 19.89 -42.67
C THR A 439 59.57 20.63 -42.06
N ARG A 440 60.07 20.22 -40.89
CA ARG A 440 61.20 20.85 -40.19
C ARG A 440 62.55 20.14 -40.42
N SER A 441 62.55 19.04 -41.18
CA SER A 441 63.73 18.23 -41.53
C SER A 441 64.12 18.33 -43.01
N MET A 442 63.62 19.34 -43.72
CA MET A 442 64.15 19.84 -44.99
C MET A 442 64.63 21.27 -44.76
#